data_AF-A0A9P8FEM6-F1
#
_entry.id   AF-A0A9P8FEM6-F1
#
_cell.length_a   1.000
_cell.length_b   1.000
_cell.length_c   1.000
_cell.angle_alpha   90.00
_cell.angle_beta   90.00
_cell.angle_gamma   90.00
#
_symmetry.space_group_name_H-M   'P 1'
#
loop_
_entity.id
_entity.type
_entity.pdbx_description
1 polymer ?
#
loop_
_entity_poly.entity_id
_entity_poly.type
_entity_poly.pdbx_seq_one_letter_code
_entity_poly.pdbx_strand_id
1 'polypeptide(L)'
;MRFWFQCTLVAVSVSALTSAVLAPVSSETAMSIDNSTYLAPLYESCPAGSSTCGTIDGTYLVMLRKRYNPSSHLSFITENFHIDPVKEWQLEWFNEQHYIASDVSMDLLNLLRQDPGIEAIEEGSWFEVVEVDRCQNSAFSEDERKQCYDAGPFDACKNEVLSEDEMWICGKMPESEESEPFEATLVDRYRVPEYSD
;
A
#
# COMPACT_ATOMS: atom_id res chain seq x y z
N MET A 1 -67.19 17.72 65.21
CA MET A 1 -65.77 17.84 65.61
C MET A 1 -65.30 16.51 66.17
N ARG A 2 -64.02 16.16 65.94
CA ARG A 2 -63.24 14.99 66.42
C ARG A 2 -63.29 13.72 65.55
N PHE A 3 -62.46 13.81 64.52
CA PHE A 3 -61.52 12.83 63.97
C PHE A 3 -61.39 11.47 64.70
N TRP A 4 -61.56 10.42 63.91
CA TRP A 4 -61.16 9.05 64.23
C TRP A 4 -59.64 8.87 64.06
N PHE A 5 -59.05 8.20 65.03
CA PHE A 5 -57.69 7.66 64.99
C PHE A 5 -57.63 6.43 64.08
N GLN A 6 -56.54 6.28 63.32
CA GLN A 6 -55.86 4.99 63.26
C GLN A 6 -54.37 5.11 62.91
N CYS A 7 -53.60 4.78 63.95
CA CYS A 7 -52.23 4.27 64.08
C CYS A 7 -51.35 4.02 62.83
N THR A 8 -50.26 4.78 62.81
CA THR A 8 -48.83 4.36 62.71
C THR A 8 -48.40 3.31 61.68
N LEU A 9 -47.39 3.68 60.88
CA LEU A 9 -46.06 3.04 60.93
C LEU A 9 -44.99 4.01 60.41
N VAL A 10 -43.89 4.10 61.16
CA VAL A 10 -42.66 4.86 60.87
C VAL A 10 -41.67 3.93 60.19
N ALA A 11 -40.99 4.41 59.14
CA ALA A 11 -39.59 4.04 58.89
C ALA A 11 -38.92 5.11 58.00
N VAL A 12 -37.82 5.66 58.50
CA VAL A 12 -36.93 6.64 57.88
C VAL A 12 -35.74 5.92 57.26
N SER A 13 -35.32 6.32 56.06
CA SER A 13 -33.93 6.17 55.57
C SER A 13 -33.64 7.34 54.61
N VAL A 14 -32.98 8.40 55.07
CA VAL A 14 -31.54 8.73 54.99
C VAL A 14 -31.01 8.88 53.54
N SER A 15 -30.58 10.12 53.29
CA SER A 15 -30.13 10.76 52.05
C SER A 15 -28.75 10.30 51.54
N ALA A 16 -28.49 10.49 50.24
CA ALA A 16 -27.15 10.82 49.73
C ALA A 16 -27.22 11.60 48.41
N LEU A 17 -26.70 12.83 48.42
CA LEU A 17 -26.35 13.64 47.25
C LEU A 17 -25.07 13.07 46.63
N THR A 18 -25.04 12.92 45.30
CA THR A 18 -23.77 12.86 44.56
C THR A 18 -23.83 13.77 43.34
N SER A 19 -22.88 14.69 43.35
CA SER A 19 -22.58 15.70 42.34
C SER A 19 -22.21 15.04 41.01
N ALA A 20 -22.91 15.38 39.92
CA ALA A 20 -22.50 14.99 38.58
C ALA A 20 -21.34 15.89 38.11
N VAL A 21 -20.18 15.28 37.90
CA VAL A 21 -19.01 15.88 37.24
C VAL A 21 -19.34 16.01 35.75
N LEU A 22 -19.29 17.23 35.21
CA LEU A 22 -19.32 17.46 33.76
C LEU A 22 -17.96 17.06 33.17
N ALA A 23 -17.95 15.99 32.37
CA ALA A 23 -16.82 15.65 31.52
C ALA A 23 -16.77 16.62 30.31
N PRO A 24 -15.57 16.95 29.77
CA PRO A 24 -15.47 17.78 28.58
C PRO A 24 -16.00 17.03 27.37
N VAL A 25 -16.88 17.67 26.59
CA VAL A 25 -17.34 17.18 25.31
C VAL A 25 -16.14 17.15 24.35
N SER A 26 -15.76 15.96 23.91
CA SER A 26 -14.79 15.80 22.84
C SER A 26 -15.40 16.36 21.56
N SER A 27 -14.65 17.22 20.89
CA SER A 27 -15.01 17.83 19.62
C SER A 27 -15.10 16.75 18.54
N GLU A 28 -16.32 16.29 18.21
CA GLU A 28 -16.58 15.57 16.97
C GLU A 28 -16.45 16.58 15.82
N THR A 29 -15.33 16.52 15.10
CA THR A 29 -15.29 17.03 13.72
C THR A 29 -16.32 16.24 12.93
N ALA A 30 -17.46 16.89 12.65
CA ALA A 30 -18.41 16.42 11.66
C ALA A 30 -17.69 16.33 10.31
N MET A 31 -17.19 15.14 9.98
CA MET A 31 -16.91 14.81 8.59
C MET A 31 -18.28 14.77 7.90
N SER A 32 -18.51 15.76 7.05
CA SER A 32 -19.64 15.80 6.13
C SER A 32 -19.70 14.45 5.40
N ILE A 33 -20.67 13.61 5.76
CA ILE A 33 -21.00 12.40 5.02
C ILE A 33 -21.68 12.88 3.73
N ASP A 34 -20.85 13.20 2.75
CA ASP A 34 -21.28 13.14 1.37
C ASP A 34 -21.41 11.65 1.05
N ASN A 35 -22.63 11.20 0.75
CA ASN A 35 -22.97 9.78 0.65
C ASN A 35 -22.47 9.14 -0.67
N SER A 36 -21.36 9.65 -1.22
CA SER A 36 -20.62 8.96 -2.27
C SER A 36 -19.88 7.81 -1.61
N THR A 37 -20.31 6.58 -1.84
CA THR A 37 -19.52 5.39 -1.50
C THR A 37 -18.15 5.56 -2.12
N TYR A 38 -17.13 5.70 -1.28
CA TYR A 38 -15.75 5.82 -1.74
C TYR A 38 -15.41 4.59 -2.59
N LEU A 39 -14.78 4.83 -3.73
CA LEU A 39 -14.23 3.79 -4.58
C LEU A 39 -12.84 4.22 -5.01
N ALA A 40 -11.83 3.44 -4.61
CA ALA A 40 -10.47 3.61 -5.07
C ALA A 40 -10.41 3.49 -6.60
N PRO A 41 -9.62 4.34 -7.28
CA PRO A 41 -9.39 4.20 -8.72
C PRO A 41 -8.72 2.86 -9.03
N LEU A 42 -9.11 2.28 -10.16
CA LEU A 42 -8.48 1.11 -10.75
C LEU A 42 -7.78 1.56 -12.04
N TYR A 43 -6.49 1.31 -12.16
CA TYR A 43 -5.68 1.67 -13.32
C TYR A 43 -5.33 0.41 -14.13
N GLU A 44 -5.57 0.49 -15.43
CA GLU A 44 -5.12 -0.51 -16.41
C GLU A 44 -3.66 -0.19 -16.78
N SER A 45 -2.75 -1.15 -16.62
CA SER A 45 -1.34 -0.95 -16.99
C SER A 45 -1.08 -1.11 -18.48
N CYS A 46 -1.91 -1.88 -19.19
CA CYS A 46 -1.73 -2.21 -20.60
C CYS A 46 -2.86 -1.64 -21.48
N PRO A 47 -2.54 -0.96 -22.60
CA PRO A 47 -3.55 -0.58 -23.58
C PRO A 47 -4.24 -1.80 -24.19
N ALA A 48 -5.56 -1.70 -24.42
CA ALA A 48 -6.32 -2.74 -25.08
C ALA A 48 -5.75 -3.09 -26.47
N GLY A 49 -5.50 -4.38 -26.71
CA GLY A 49 -4.99 -4.90 -27.98
C GLY A 49 -3.47 -4.74 -28.17
N SER A 50 -2.71 -4.41 -27.12
CA SER A 50 -1.26 -4.45 -27.16
C SER A 50 -0.75 -5.88 -27.39
N SER A 51 0.26 -6.04 -28.24
CA SER A 51 0.96 -7.33 -28.44
C SER A 51 2.17 -7.50 -27.53
N THR A 52 2.68 -6.40 -26.95
CA THR A 52 3.91 -6.36 -26.14
C THR A 52 3.61 -6.09 -24.65
N CYS A 53 2.34 -6.06 -24.28
CA CYS A 53 1.85 -5.83 -22.92
C CYS A 53 0.54 -6.61 -22.77
N GLY A 54 0.34 -7.27 -21.64
CA GLY A 54 -0.97 -7.85 -21.33
C GLY A 54 -1.29 -7.80 -19.85
N THR A 55 -2.59 -7.77 -19.55
CA THR A 55 -3.13 -7.86 -18.19
C THR A 55 -3.02 -9.29 -17.67
N ILE A 56 -2.73 -9.43 -16.39
CA ILE A 56 -2.75 -10.69 -15.64
C ILE A 56 -4.04 -10.71 -14.83
N ASP A 57 -5.03 -11.46 -15.32
CA ASP A 57 -6.34 -11.55 -14.68
C ASP A 57 -6.23 -12.03 -13.23
N GLY A 58 -6.89 -11.30 -12.32
CA GLY A 58 -6.94 -11.65 -10.89
C GLY A 58 -5.71 -11.22 -10.08
N THR A 59 -4.74 -10.57 -10.71
CA THR A 59 -3.57 -9.99 -10.04
C THR A 59 -3.70 -8.47 -9.97
N TYR A 60 -3.39 -7.87 -8.82
CA TYR A 60 -3.49 -6.44 -8.61
C TYR A 60 -2.38 -5.93 -7.69
N LEU A 61 -1.79 -4.78 -8.05
CA LEU A 61 -0.97 -3.97 -7.16
C LEU A 61 -1.88 -3.04 -6.37
N VAL A 62 -1.86 -3.16 -5.06
CA VAL A 62 -2.68 -2.34 -4.17
C VAL A 62 -1.81 -1.32 -3.46
N MET A 63 -2.21 -0.06 -3.54
CA MET A 63 -1.55 1.09 -2.92
C MET A 63 -2.39 1.59 -1.77
N LEU A 64 -1.86 1.51 -0.55
CA LEU A 64 -2.47 2.08 0.65
C LEU A 64 -2.08 3.54 0.80
N ARG A 65 -3.04 4.34 1.27
CA ARG A 65 -2.82 5.74 1.63
C ARG A 65 -1.70 5.84 2.65
N LYS A 66 -0.88 6.88 2.52
CA LYS A 66 0.19 7.19 3.49
C LYS A 66 -0.36 7.20 4.93
N ARG A 67 0.32 6.47 5.82
CA ARG A 67 -0.02 6.28 7.25
C ARG A 67 -1.29 5.44 7.51
N TYR A 68 -1.90 4.84 6.50
CA TYR A 68 -2.89 3.80 6.75
C TYR A 68 -2.18 2.55 7.28
N ASN A 69 -2.74 1.94 8.32
CA ASN A 69 -2.10 0.81 8.98
C ASN A 69 -2.40 -0.49 8.22
N PRO A 70 -1.40 -1.26 7.77
CA PRO A 70 -1.59 -2.55 7.12
C PRO A 70 -2.45 -3.53 7.91
N SER A 71 -2.36 -3.54 9.26
CA SER A 71 -3.21 -4.40 10.07
C SER A 71 -4.68 -4.00 10.00
N SER A 72 -4.99 -2.70 9.95
CA SER A 72 -6.37 -2.23 9.78
C SER A 72 -6.93 -2.62 8.42
N HIS A 73 -6.09 -2.57 7.37
CA HIS A 73 -6.43 -3.05 6.04
C HIS A 73 -6.76 -4.55 6.02
N LEU A 74 -5.90 -5.38 6.61
CA LEU A 74 -6.14 -6.83 6.69
C LEU A 74 -7.38 -7.17 7.52
N SER A 75 -7.67 -6.40 8.58
CA SER A 75 -8.92 -6.51 9.33
C SER A 75 -10.13 -6.17 8.46
N PHE A 76 -10.08 -5.09 7.67
CA PHE A 76 -11.15 -4.75 6.73
C PHE A 76 -11.41 -5.91 5.76
N ILE A 77 -10.37 -6.52 5.20
CA ILE A 77 -10.54 -7.65 4.29
C ILE A 77 -11.14 -8.85 5.02
N THR A 78 -10.62 -9.22 6.18
CA THR A 78 -11.13 -10.37 6.95
C THR A 78 -12.61 -10.20 7.30
N GLU A 79 -13.02 -9.00 7.72
CA GLU A 79 -14.38 -8.70 8.15
C GLU A 79 -15.40 -8.61 6.99
N ASN A 80 -15.01 -8.01 5.86
CA ASN A 80 -15.94 -7.81 4.74
C ASN A 80 -16.02 -9.03 3.82
N PHE A 81 -14.92 -9.77 3.68
CA PHE A 81 -14.79 -10.84 2.69
C PHE A 81 -14.88 -12.23 3.34
N HIS A 82 -14.70 -12.32 4.65
CA HIS A 82 -14.75 -13.58 5.41
C HIS A 82 -13.71 -14.60 4.92
N ILE A 83 -12.52 -14.10 4.54
CA ILE A 83 -11.38 -14.90 4.07
C ILE A 83 -10.12 -14.59 4.89
N ASP A 84 -9.13 -15.48 4.83
CA ASP A 84 -7.75 -15.18 5.19
C ASP A 84 -7.00 -14.70 3.95
N PRO A 85 -6.81 -13.39 3.75
CA PRO A 85 -6.28 -12.87 2.49
C PRO A 85 -4.83 -13.27 2.26
N VAL A 86 -4.04 -13.57 3.31
CA VAL A 86 -2.66 -14.02 3.14
C VAL A 86 -2.60 -15.37 2.42
N LYS A 87 -3.57 -16.26 2.71
CA LYS A 87 -3.63 -17.59 2.09
C LYS A 87 -4.39 -17.57 0.77
N GLU A 88 -5.54 -16.90 0.74
CA GLU A 88 -6.45 -16.94 -0.39
C GLU A 88 -5.99 -16.04 -1.54
N TRP A 89 -5.32 -14.93 -1.23
CA TRP A 89 -4.87 -13.97 -2.26
C TRP A 89 -3.35 -13.93 -2.47
N GLN A 90 -2.62 -14.88 -1.88
CA GLN A 90 -1.16 -14.98 -2.03
C GLN A 90 -0.45 -13.63 -1.84
N LEU A 91 -0.81 -12.90 -0.78
CA LEU A 91 -0.38 -11.51 -0.59
C LEU A 91 1.15 -11.39 -0.50
N GLU A 92 1.74 -10.53 -1.32
CA GLU A 92 3.16 -10.21 -1.30
C GLU A 92 3.38 -8.71 -1.06
N TRP A 93 3.93 -8.36 0.11
CA TRP A 93 4.19 -6.97 0.47
C TRP A 93 5.56 -6.52 -0.05
N PHE A 94 5.59 -5.38 -0.74
CA PHE A 94 6.83 -4.70 -1.10
C PHE A 94 7.33 -3.78 0.01
N ASN A 95 6.39 -3.12 0.68
CA ASN A 95 6.62 -2.20 1.80
C ASN A 95 5.30 -1.98 2.56
N GLU A 96 5.27 -1.12 3.58
CA GLU A 96 4.06 -0.86 4.38
C GLU A 96 2.87 -0.27 3.62
N GLN A 97 3.06 0.18 2.38
CA GLN A 97 2.03 0.84 1.56
C GLN A 97 1.66 0.06 0.31
N HIS A 98 2.43 -0.94 -0.10
CA HIS A 98 2.29 -1.57 -1.41
C HIS A 98 2.35 -3.09 -1.28
N TYR A 99 1.39 -3.78 -1.90
CA TYR A 99 1.40 -5.23 -1.99
C TYR A 99 0.77 -5.72 -3.29
N ILE A 100 1.13 -6.92 -3.72
CA ILE A 100 0.43 -7.66 -4.78
C ILE A 100 -0.57 -8.62 -4.14
N ALA A 101 -1.79 -8.61 -4.67
CA ALA A 101 -2.80 -9.63 -4.45
C ALA A 101 -2.99 -10.43 -5.74
N SER A 102 -3.06 -11.75 -5.63
CA SER A 102 -3.38 -12.67 -6.73
C SER A 102 -4.66 -13.42 -6.43
N ASP A 103 -5.23 -14.10 -7.42
CA ASP A 103 -6.48 -14.87 -7.29
C ASP A 103 -7.70 -14.06 -6.79
N VAL A 104 -7.71 -12.74 -7.03
CA VAL A 104 -8.83 -11.87 -6.63
C VAL A 104 -9.86 -11.79 -7.75
N SER A 105 -11.08 -12.26 -7.51
CA SER A 105 -12.17 -12.13 -8.49
C SER A 105 -12.62 -10.67 -8.65
N MET A 106 -13.24 -10.34 -9.78
CA MET A 106 -13.77 -8.98 -10.03
C MET A 106 -14.77 -8.51 -8.97
N ASP A 107 -15.59 -9.40 -8.42
CA ASP A 107 -16.53 -9.05 -7.35
C ASP A 107 -15.81 -8.66 -6.07
N LEU A 108 -14.76 -9.42 -5.71
CA LEU A 108 -13.92 -9.11 -4.55
C LEU A 108 -13.10 -7.84 -4.80
N LEU A 109 -12.58 -7.63 -6.01
CA LEU A 109 -11.91 -6.38 -6.37
C LEU A 109 -12.83 -5.16 -6.14
N ASN A 110 -14.08 -5.23 -6.58
CA ASN A 110 -15.05 -4.14 -6.41
C ASN A 110 -15.39 -3.86 -4.95
N LEU A 111 -15.36 -4.88 -4.10
CA LEU A 111 -15.47 -4.70 -2.65
C LEU A 111 -14.17 -4.12 -2.07
N LEU A 112 -13.01 -4.54 -2.55
CA LEU A 112 -11.70 -4.13 -2.03
C LEU A 112 -11.50 -2.64 -2.23
N ARG A 113 -11.89 -2.13 -3.40
CA ARG A 113 -11.89 -0.71 -3.75
C ARG A 113 -12.71 0.17 -2.81
N GLN A 114 -13.59 -0.39 -2.00
CA GLN A 114 -14.38 0.37 -1.03
C GLN A 114 -13.63 0.60 0.30
N ASP A 115 -12.46 -0.02 0.51
CA ASP A 115 -11.62 0.28 1.68
C ASP A 115 -11.13 1.75 1.59
N PRO A 116 -11.53 2.63 2.53
CA PRO A 116 -11.12 4.04 2.52
C PRO A 116 -9.61 4.23 2.68
N GLY A 117 -8.89 3.22 3.16
CA GLY A 117 -7.45 3.23 3.31
C GLY A 117 -6.67 2.89 2.03
N ILE A 118 -7.32 2.39 0.99
CA ILE A 118 -6.69 2.21 -0.33
C ILE A 118 -6.66 3.55 -1.04
N GLU A 119 -5.51 3.92 -1.58
CA GLU A 119 -5.31 5.10 -2.43
C GLU A 119 -5.66 4.79 -3.89
N ALA A 120 -5.17 3.66 -4.39
CA ALA A 120 -5.38 3.21 -5.76
C ALA A 120 -5.12 1.71 -5.89
N ILE A 121 -5.63 1.12 -6.96
CA ILE A 121 -5.32 -0.24 -7.39
C ILE A 121 -4.86 -0.18 -8.84
N GLU A 122 -3.84 -0.95 -9.18
CA GLU A 122 -3.36 -1.15 -10.54
C GLU A 122 -3.50 -2.63 -10.91
N GLU A 123 -3.91 -2.92 -12.15
CA GLU A 123 -3.97 -4.28 -12.65
C GLU A 123 -2.57 -4.89 -12.79
N GLY A 124 -2.45 -6.18 -12.45
CA GLY A 124 -1.25 -6.93 -12.75
C GLY A 124 -1.00 -6.95 -14.25
N SER A 125 0.25 -6.78 -14.67
CA SER A 125 0.62 -6.78 -16.08
C SER A 125 1.94 -7.48 -16.32
N TRP A 126 2.09 -7.97 -17.55
CA TRP A 126 3.36 -8.40 -18.11
C TRP A 126 3.71 -7.50 -19.30
N PHE A 127 5.00 -7.30 -19.53
CA PHE A 127 5.52 -6.58 -20.68
C PHE A 127 6.58 -7.43 -21.37
N GLU A 128 6.59 -7.40 -22.70
CA GLU A 128 7.67 -7.97 -23.48
C GLU A 128 8.88 -7.06 -23.36
N VAL A 129 9.92 -7.53 -22.66
CA VAL A 129 11.22 -6.89 -22.71
C VAL A 129 11.86 -7.28 -24.03
N VAL A 130 11.78 -6.38 -25.00
CA VAL A 130 12.57 -6.54 -26.22
C VAL A 130 14.03 -6.39 -25.83
N GLU A 131 14.78 -7.49 -25.81
CA GLU A 131 16.23 -7.45 -25.65
C GLU A 131 16.80 -6.68 -26.85
N VAL A 132 17.05 -5.40 -26.67
CA VAL A 132 17.76 -4.60 -27.66
C VAL A 132 19.22 -4.99 -27.57
N ASP A 133 19.67 -5.87 -28.47
CA ASP A 133 21.09 -6.13 -28.65
C ASP A 133 21.76 -4.87 -29.20
N ARG A 134 22.22 -4.02 -28.28
CA ARG A 134 22.88 -2.74 -28.56
C ARG A 134 24.11 -2.91 -29.47
N CYS A 135 24.72 -4.09 -29.46
CA CYS A 135 25.89 -4.40 -30.30
C CYS A 135 25.51 -4.77 -31.73
N GLN A 136 24.25 -5.11 -32.00
CA GLN A 136 23.73 -5.38 -33.34
C GLN A 136 23.36 -4.11 -34.13
N ASN A 137 23.94 -2.96 -33.75
CA ASN A 137 23.72 -1.70 -34.44
C ASN A 137 24.32 -1.71 -35.85
N SER A 138 23.49 -1.47 -36.87
CA SER A 138 23.92 -1.41 -38.29
C SER A 138 24.95 -0.33 -38.61
N ALA A 139 25.14 0.65 -37.72
CA ALA A 139 26.16 1.68 -37.86
C ALA A 139 27.57 1.20 -37.45
N PHE A 140 27.68 0.09 -36.71
CA PHE A 140 28.98 -0.46 -36.31
C PHE A 140 29.62 -1.25 -37.45
N SER A 141 30.92 -1.05 -37.63
CA SER A 141 31.78 -1.98 -38.35
C SER A 141 31.89 -3.32 -37.62
N GLU A 142 32.41 -4.36 -38.28
CA GLU A 142 32.57 -5.67 -37.65
C GLU A 142 33.49 -5.63 -36.42
N ASP A 143 34.55 -4.82 -36.45
CA ASP A 143 35.48 -4.67 -35.33
C ASP A 143 34.83 -3.94 -34.14
N GLU A 144 34.05 -2.89 -34.39
CA GLU A 144 33.31 -2.16 -33.35
C GLU A 144 32.23 -3.02 -32.71
N ARG A 145 31.52 -3.81 -33.52
CA ARG A 145 30.54 -4.78 -33.01
C ARG A 145 31.19 -5.85 -32.14
N LYS A 146 32.35 -6.35 -32.55
CA LYS A 146 33.13 -7.31 -31.74
C LYS A 146 33.57 -6.69 -30.42
N GLN A 147 34.11 -5.47 -30.45
CA GLN A 147 34.50 -4.74 -29.24
C GLN A 147 33.31 -4.49 -28.31
N CYS A 148 32.12 -4.24 -28.84
CA CYS A 148 30.90 -4.08 -28.06
C CYS A 148 30.52 -5.36 -27.30
N TYR A 149 30.58 -6.54 -27.94
CA TYR A 149 30.31 -7.82 -27.26
C TYR A 149 31.42 -8.23 -26.29
N ASP A 150 32.66 -7.87 -26.58
CA ASP A 150 33.81 -8.16 -25.71
C ASP A 150 33.87 -7.21 -24.48
N ALA A 151 33.15 -6.08 -24.52
CA ALA A 151 33.05 -5.15 -23.41
C ALA A 151 32.13 -5.70 -22.31
N GLY A 152 32.59 -5.67 -21.06
CA GLY A 152 31.76 -5.98 -19.91
C GLY A 152 30.64 -4.95 -19.75
N PRO A 153 29.51 -5.32 -19.10
CA PRO A 153 28.33 -4.44 -18.97
C PRO A 153 28.61 -3.12 -18.26
N PHE A 154 29.73 -3.02 -17.54
CA PHE A 154 30.18 -1.81 -16.83
C PHE A 154 31.47 -1.21 -17.39
N ASP A 155 31.97 -1.68 -18.53
CA ASP A 155 33.17 -1.09 -19.15
C ASP A 155 32.90 0.32 -19.67
N ALA A 156 31.66 0.59 -20.10
CA ALA A 156 31.20 1.95 -20.38
C ALA A 156 31.39 2.87 -19.15
N CYS A 157 31.18 2.38 -17.93
CA CYS A 157 31.33 3.16 -16.70
C CYS A 157 32.77 3.61 -16.38
N LYS A 158 33.75 3.03 -17.07
CA LYS A 158 35.18 3.38 -16.96
C LYS A 158 35.54 4.58 -17.85
N ASN A 159 34.68 4.98 -18.78
CA ASN A 159 34.90 6.17 -19.59
C ASN A 159 34.80 7.45 -18.76
N GLU A 160 35.65 8.43 -19.05
CA GLU A 160 35.63 9.74 -18.39
C GLU A 160 34.40 10.58 -18.79
N VAL A 161 33.88 10.33 -19.98
CA VAL A 161 32.66 10.96 -20.51
C VAL A 161 31.62 9.88 -20.74
N LEU A 162 30.50 9.98 -20.06
CA LEU A 162 29.35 9.08 -20.18
C LEU A 162 28.19 9.84 -20.85
N SER A 163 27.42 9.14 -21.67
CA SER A 163 26.09 9.61 -22.07
C SER A 163 25.12 9.55 -20.87
N GLU A 164 23.98 10.24 -20.96
CA GLU A 164 22.98 10.29 -19.89
C GLU A 164 22.45 8.89 -19.50
N ASP A 165 22.16 8.06 -20.50
CA ASP A 165 21.76 6.67 -20.31
C ASP A 165 22.87 5.85 -19.60
N GLU A 166 24.14 6.10 -19.93
CA GLU A 166 25.28 5.45 -19.28
C GLU A 166 25.49 5.97 -17.86
N MET A 167 25.23 7.24 -17.57
CA MET A 167 25.26 7.77 -16.21
C MET A 167 24.21 7.08 -15.32
N TRP A 168 23.02 6.81 -15.85
CA TRP A 168 21.97 6.07 -15.16
C TRP A 168 22.39 4.62 -14.87
N ILE A 169 22.89 3.91 -15.90
CA ILE A 169 23.36 2.51 -15.78
C ILE A 169 24.54 2.40 -14.80
N CYS A 170 25.41 3.42 -14.75
CA CYS A 170 26.61 3.43 -13.92
C CYS A 170 26.40 4.03 -12.52
N GLY A 171 25.18 4.45 -12.17
CA GLY A 171 24.87 5.07 -10.87
C GLY A 171 25.63 6.38 -10.62
N LYS A 172 26.01 7.11 -11.69
CA LYS A 172 26.77 8.37 -11.65
C LYS A 172 25.89 9.57 -12.02
N MET A 173 24.60 9.55 -11.67
CA MET A 173 23.75 10.72 -11.92
C MET A 173 24.37 11.97 -11.28
N PRO A 174 24.28 13.13 -11.94
CA PRO A 174 24.65 14.37 -11.27
C PRO A 174 23.72 14.51 -10.05
N GLU A 175 24.29 14.76 -8.88
CA GLU A 175 23.50 15.11 -7.70
C GLU A 175 22.58 16.26 -8.11
N SER A 176 21.27 16.01 -8.09
CA SER A 176 20.30 17.09 -8.10
C SER A 176 20.62 17.92 -6.86
N GLU A 177 21.11 19.15 -7.04
CA GLU A 177 21.19 20.11 -5.95
C GLU A 177 19.80 20.14 -5.27
N GLU A 178 19.78 19.86 -3.97
CA GLU A 178 18.62 19.67 -3.08
C GLU A 178 18.08 18.24 -2.89
N SER A 179 18.79 17.47 -2.06
CA SER A 179 18.11 16.70 -1.01
C SER A 179 19.01 16.55 0.21
N GLU A 180 18.56 17.04 1.36
CA GLU A 180 19.22 16.92 2.66
C GLU A 180 19.51 15.45 3.04
N PRO A 181 20.57 15.17 3.83
CA PRO A 181 20.99 13.81 4.12
C PRO A 181 20.00 13.13 5.07
N PHE A 182 19.36 12.05 4.59
CA PHE A 182 18.64 11.12 5.43
C PHE A 182 19.66 10.25 6.18
N GLU A 183 19.82 10.48 7.48
CA GLU A 183 20.63 9.62 8.35
C GLU A 183 20.10 8.18 8.28
N ALA A 184 20.93 7.29 7.75
CA ALA A 184 20.73 5.85 7.87
C ALA A 184 20.97 5.44 9.34
N THR A 185 19.92 5.05 10.04
CA THR A 185 20.07 4.26 11.26
C THR A 185 19.01 3.16 11.35
N LEU A 186 19.53 1.94 11.58
CA LEU A 186 18.89 0.75 12.16
C LEU A 186 18.14 -0.22 11.23
N VAL A 187 18.94 -0.90 10.40
CA VAL A 187 18.76 -2.34 10.12
C VAL A 187 19.12 -3.11 11.40
N ASP A 188 18.15 -3.46 12.26
CA ASP A 188 18.24 -4.66 13.12
C ASP A 188 16.97 -5.00 13.95
N ARG A 189 15.77 -4.85 13.39
CA ARG A 189 14.56 -5.41 14.02
C ARG A 189 13.57 -5.78 12.96
N TYR A 190 13.60 -7.02 12.46
CA TYR A 190 12.41 -7.85 12.24
C TYR A 190 12.88 -9.28 11.98
N ARG A 191 13.25 -9.97 13.06
CA ARG A 191 13.27 -11.44 13.10
C ARG A 191 11.83 -11.90 13.15
N VAL A 192 11.35 -12.53 12.09
CA VAL A 192 10.07 -13.24 12.03
C VAL A 192 10.07 -14.30 13.14
N PRO A 193 9.01 -14.44 13.97
CA PRO A 193 8.94 -15.54 14.92
C PRO A 193 8.70 -16.85 14.15
N GLU A 194 9.63 -17.79 14.28
CA GLU A 194 9.40 -19.20 13.99
C GLU A 194 8.33 -19.71 14.96
N TYR A 195 7.19 -20.17 14.45
CA TYR A 195 6.24 -20.94 15.23
C TYR A 195 6.73 -22.39 15.30
N SER A 196 7.03 -22.86 16.52
CA SER A 196 7.19 -24.28 16.82
C SER A 196 5.82 -24.90 17.09
N ASP A 197 5.64 -26.14 16.58
CA ASP A 197 4.48 -27.02 16.73
C ASP A 197 3.91 -27.14 18.15
#